data_AF-A0A497AD08-F1
#
_entry.id   AF-A0A497AD08-F1
#
_cell.length_a   1.000
_cell.length_b   1.000
_cell.length_c   1.000
_cell.angle_alpha   90.00
_cell.angle_beta   90.00
_cell.angle_gamma   90.00
#
_symmetry.space_group_name_H-M   'P 1'
#
loop_
_entity.id
_entity.type
_entity.pdbx_description
1 polymer ?
#
loop_
_entity_poly.entity_id
_entity_poly.type
_entity_poly.pdbx_seq_one_letter_code
_entity_poly.pdbx_strand_id
1 'polypeptide(L)'
;MTVFLRSKTLWPFKHNDAYWDDVELVAKGGEEPEVHLSHEPANPKVGDVVTIEARSLTALSDVLIVVRQPTGAELPRTEVVAGRDGDWYAWTYTTSPLSEVGTHEIMFSAAGDVEATATFDCAPGAPPPRGLPRAQYERTYVLLPPDADAAWALAVVDGVWDRHRYTIGSSADDAGIGDLDARRVIAVNPGKWPSDLRAFFKEYYPGVEYVAIEAETPDELTQKLKQL
;
A
#
# COMPACT_ATOMS: atom_id res chain seq x y z
N MET A 1 21.25 -44.22 30.75
CA MET A 1 21.04 -45.17 29.63
C MET A 1 22.40 -45.47 29.02
N THR A 2 22.75 -46.73 28.82
CA THR A 2 24.03 -47.12 28.22
C THR A 2 23.72 -47.82 26.90
N VAL A 3 24.27 -47.32 25.79
CA VAL A 3 24.04 -47.85 24.43
C VAL A 3 25.32 -48.51 23.93
N PHE A 4 25.19 -49.71 23.37
CA PHE A 4 26.31 -50.46 22.79
C PHE A 4 26.07 -50.65 21.29
N LEU A 5 27.04 -50.25 20.48
CA LEU A 5 27.07 -50.49 19.04
C LEU A 5 27.89 -51.75 18.75
N ARG A 6 27.34 -52.69 17.98
CA ARG A 6 28.02 -53.93 17.60
C ARG A 6 28.12 -54.02 16.08
N SER A 7 29.34 -53.99 15.56
CA SER A 7 29.61 -54.35 14.16
C SER A 7 29.88 -55.85 14.02
N LYS A 8 29.51 -56.43 12.88
CA LYS A 8 29.86 -57.80 12.49
C LYS A 8 30.22 -57.81 11.01
N THR A 9 31.45 -58.18 10.68
CA THR A 9 31.91 -58.29 9.29
C THR A 9 31.59 -59.67 8.72
N LEU A 10 31.26 -59.73 7.43
CA LEU A 10 30.83 -60.98 6.77
C LEU A 10 32.00 -61.94 6.49
N TRP A 11 33.24 -61.43 6.40
CA TRP A 11 34.44 -62.19 6.05
C TRP A 11 35.65 -61.82 6.94
N PRO A 12 36.04 -62.64 7.92
CA PRO A 12 37.16 -62.33 8.81
C PRO A 12 38.49 -62.76 8.15
N PHE A 13 38.97 -62.00 7.16
CA PHE A 13 40.37 -62.08 6.72
C PHE A 13 41.21 -60.99 7.40
N LYS A 14 42.53 -61.20 7.40
CA LYS A 14 43.52 -60.68 8.38
C LYS A 14 43.60 -59.15 8.58
N HIS A 15 42.87 -58.34 7.81
CA HIS A 15 42.70 -56.90 8.02
C HIS A 15 41.31 -56.47 7.53
N ASN A 16 40.35 -56.39 8.44
CA ASN A 16 39.00 -55.90 8.14
C ASN A 16 38.59 -54.94 9.25
N ASP A 17 38.87 -53.66 9.04
CA ASP A 17 38.49 -52.61 9.97
C ASP A 17 37.09 -52.12 9.59
N ALA A 18 36.12 -52.33 10.48
CA ALA A 18 34.80 -51.73 10.35
C ALA A 18 34.82 -50.39 11.09
N TYR A 19 34.90 -49.30 10.33
CA TYR A 19 34.79 -47.95 10.86
C TYR A 19 33.34 -47.51 10.82
N TRP A 20 32.89 -46.95 11.93
CA TRP A 20 31.68 -46.14 11.97
C TRP A 20 32.14 -44.70 11.78
N ASP A 21 31.69 -44.05 10.72
CA ASP A 21 31.94 -42.63 10.47
C ASP A 21 30.61 -41.87 10.59
N ASP A 22 30.65 -40.62 11.06
CA ASP A 22 29.48 -39.75 11.26
C ASP A 22 28.32 -40.36 12.08
N VAL A 23 28.60 -41.17 13.12
CA VAL A 23 27.53 -41.70 14.00
C VAL A 23 27.08 -40.66 15.00
N GLU A 24 25.79 -40.34 14.95
CA GLU A 24 25.12 -39.45 15.91
C GLU A 24 24.09 -40.21 16.77
N LEU A 25 24.07 -39.91 18.06
CA LEU A 25 23.04 -40.41 18.99
C LEU A 25 21.92 -39.38 19.11
N VAL A 26 20.84 -39.58 18.36
CA VAL A 26 19.65 -38.72 18.42
C VAL A 26 18.59 -39.36 19.31
N ALA A 27 18.10 -38.60 20.29
CA ALA A 27 17.03 -39.04 21.17
C ALA A 27 15.69 -39.06 20.41
N LYS A 28 15.30 -40.21 19.85
CA LYS A 28 13.92 -40.41 19.37
C LYS A 28 13.03 -40.77 20.56
N GLY A 29 12.42 -39.76 21.17
CA GLY A 29 11.53 -39.98 22.32
C GLY A 29 11.18 -38.73 23.12
N GLY A 30 10.84 -37.65 22.42
CA GLY A 30 9.94 -36.59 22.90
C GLY A 30 8.99 -36.31 21.74
N GLU A 31 7.76 -35.88 21.99
CA GLU A 31 7.01 -35.23 20.91
C GLU A 31 7.86 -34.05 20.43
N GLU A 32 8.23 -34.04 19.15
CA GLU A 32 8.88 -32.86 18.56
C GLU A 32 8.01 -31.65 18.88
N PRO A 33 8.58 -30.54 19.39
CA PRO A 33 7.80 -29.37 19.75
C PRO A 33 6.95 -28.92 18.55
N GLU A 34 5.63 -29.01 18.69
CA GLU A 34 4.73 -28.55 17.65
C GLU A 34 4.74 -27.02 17.63
N VAL A 35 4.99 -26.45 16.45
CA VAL A 35 4.98 -25.00 16.22
C VAL A 35 3.84 -24.66 15.29
N HIS A 36 2.95 -23.78 15.72
CA HIS A 36 1.87 -23.24 14.88
C HIS A 36 2.27 -21.87 14.36
N LEU A 37 2.25 -21.72 13.04
CA LEU A 37 2.50 -20.45 12.36
C LEU A 37 1.18 -19.82 11.91
N SER A 38 1.03 -18.54 12.17
CA SER A 38 -0.08 -17.72 11.69
C SER A 38 0.45 -16.36 11.23
N HIS A 39 -0.37 -15.64 10.47
CA HIS A 39 -0.06 -14.29 10.04
C HIS A 39 -1.32 -13.41 10.02
N GLU A 40 -1.12 -12.12 10.27
CA GLU A 40 -2.15 -11.09 10.12
C GLU A 40 -1.60 -9.90 9.31
N PRO A 41 -2.38 -9.32 8.39
CA PRO A 41 -3.74 -9.71 8.01
C PRO A 41 -3.79 -11.04 7.23
N ALA A 42 -4.96 -11.69 7.23
CA ALA A 42 -5.18 -12.96 6.53
C ALA A 42 -5.06 -12.86 4.99
N ASN A 43 -5.30 -11.66 4.43
CA ASN A 43 -5.20 -11.39 3.00
C ASN A 43 -4.35 -10.13 2.77
N PRO A 44 -3.01 -10.21 2.95
CA PRO A 44 -2.13 -9.07 2.87
C PRO A 44 -2.01 -8.56 1.43
N LYS A 45 -1.74 -7.26 1.31
CA LYS A 45 -1.50 -6.58 0.03
C LYS A 45 -0.16 -5.86 0.06
N VAL A 46 0.37 -5.54 -1.12
CA VAL A 46 1.53 -4.64 -1.24
C VAL A 46 1.23 -3.33 -0.51
N GLY A 47 2.15 -2.92 0.36
CA GLY A 47 2.02 -1.79 1.27
C GLY A 47 1.57 -2.15 2.69
N ASP A 48 0.98 -3.34 2.90
CA ASP A 48 0.59 -3.79 4.24
C ASP A 48 1.82 -4.24 5.05
N VAL A 49 1.73 -4.08 6.37
CA VAL A 49 2.63 -4.70 7.33
C VAL A 49 2.01 -6.02 7.78
N VAL A 50 2.79 -7.10 7.78
CA VAL A 50 2.36 -8.42 8.23
C VAL A 50 2.98 -8.75 9.57
N THR A 51 2.15 -9.16 10.51
CA THR A 51 2.57 -9.73 11.79
C THR A 51 2.53 -11.24 11.66
N ILE A 52 3.67 -11.88 11.84
CA ILE A 52 3.82 -13.33 11.87
C ILE A 52 3.94 -13.75 13.32
N GLU A 53 3.15 -14.74 13.70
CA GLU A 53 3.20 -15.35 15.02
C GLU A 53 3.56 -16.82 14.88
N ALA A 54 4.56 -17.24 15.65
CA ALA A 54 4.87 -18.63 15.90
C ALA A 54 4.52 -18.94 17.36
N ARG A 55 3.84 -20.05 17.61
CA ARG A 55 3.51 -20.48 18.98
C ARG A 55 3.79 -21.95 19.23
N SER A 56 4.23 -22.28 20.44
CA SER A 56 4.41 -23.66 20.91
C SER A 56 4.01 -23.80 22.39
N LEU A 57 3.54 -24.98 22.79
CA LEU A 57 3.33 -25.31 24.21
C LEU A 57 4.66 -25.51 24.95
N THR A 58 5.75 -25.72 24.19
CA THR A 58 7.11 -25.88 24.71
C THR A 58 7.88 -24.56 24.57
N ALA A 59 8.67 -24.21 25.58
CA ALA A 59 9.58 -23.07 25.48
C ALA A 59 10.74 -23.41 24.53
N LEU A 60 11.01 -22.53 23.57
CA LEU A 60 12.10 -22.69 22.59
C LEU A 60 13.10 -21.54 22.70
N SER A 61 14.39 -21.84 22.55
CA SER A 61 15.47 -20.85 22.51
C SER A 61 15.93 -20.58 21.08
N ASP A 62 16.71 -19.52 20.89
CA ASP A 62 17.37 -19.19 19.62
C ASP A 62 16.41 -19.08 18.44
N VAL A 63 15.22 -18.55 18.70
CA VAL A 63 14.15 -18.42 17.71
C VAL A 63 14.53 -17.44 16.62
N LEU A 64 14.41 -17.89 15.38
CA LEU A 64 14.55 -17.11 14.17
C LEU A 64 13.29 -17.25 13.32
N ILE A 65 12.78 -16.12 12.85
CA ILE A 65 11.72 -16.06 11.83
C ILE A 65 12.30 -15.34 10.62
N VAL A 66 12.28 -16.00 9.46
CA VAL A 66 12.68 -15.45 8.18
C VAL A 66 11.49 -15.46 7.25
N VAL A 67 11.31 -14.38 6.49
CA VAL A 67 10.32 -14.31 5.42
C VAL A 67 11.03 -14.16 4.09
N ARG A 68 10.86 -15.14 3.22
CA ARG A 68 11.36 -15.11 1.85
C ARG A 68 10.26 -14.59 0.92
N GLN A 69 10.62 -13.60 0.12
CA GLN A 69 9.77 -12.98 -0.89
C GLN A 69 9.70 -13.84 -2.16
N PRO A 70 8.72 -13.60 -3.05
CA PRO A 70 8.59 -14.30 -4.34
C PRO A 70 9.86 -14.30 -5.20
N THR A 71 10.65 -13.22 -5.16
CA THR A 71 11.95 -13.12 -5.86
C THR A 71 13.06 -13.99 -5.26
N GLY A 72 12.83 -14.56 -4.07
CA GLY A 72 13.82 -15.27 -3.28
C GLY A 72 14.59 -14.39 -2.30
N ALA A 73 14.39 -13.07 -2.32
CA ALA A 73 14.99 -12.14 -1.36
C ALA A 73 14.35 -12.30 0.03
N GLU A 74 15.16 -12.22 1.10
CA GLU A 74 14.64 -12.22 2.47
C GLU A 74 14.23 -10.80 2.89
N LEU A 75 13.12 -10.67 3.62
CA LEU A 75 12.77 -9.43 4.29
C LEU A 75 13.78 -9.12 5.40
N PRO A 76 13.96 -7.83 5.76
CA PRO A 76 14.85 -7.44 6.85
C PRO A 76 14.51 -8.17 8.15
N ARG A 77 15.54 -8.71 8.79
CA ARG A 77 15.44 -9.37 10.08
C ARG A 77 15.29 -8.28 11.16
N THR A 78 14.07 -8.08 11.62
CA THR A 78 13.75 -7.27 12.79
C THR A 78 13.73 -8.15 14.04
N GLU A 79 13.69 -7.54 15.21
CA GLU A 79 13.65 -8.26 16.49
C GLU A 79 12.40 -9.14 16.58
N VAL A 80 12.59 -10.40 16.94
CA VAL A 80 11.49 -11.31 17.28
C VAL A 80 11.12 -11.08 18.74
N VAL A 81 9.87 -10.69 18.98
CA VAL A 81 9.37 -10.41 20.33
C VAL A 81 8.82 -11.69 20.94
N ALA A 82 9.43 -12.16 22.03
CA ALA A 82 8.95 -13.32 22.78
C ALA A 82 7.88 -12.91 23.80
N GLY A 83 6.84 -13.72 23.94
CA GLY A 83 5.70 -13.49 24.81
C GLY A 83 4.99 -14.78 25.22
N ARG A 84 3.84 -14.61 25.86
CA ARG A 84 2.95 -15.71 26.29
C ARG A 84 1.52 -15.40 25.87
N ASP A 85 0.84 -16.38 25.31
CA ASP A 85 -0.61 -16.37 25.05
C ASP A 85 -1.25 -17.55 25.79
N GLY A 86 -1.72 -17.30 27.01
CA GLY A 86 -2.17 -18.34 27.94
C GLY A 86 -1.06 -19.37 28.23
N ASP A 87 -1.29 -20.61 27.82
CA ASP A 87 -0.33 -21.71 27.99
C ASP A 87 0.74 -21.76 26.90
N TRP A 88 0.55 -21.01 25.81
CA TRP A 88 1.47 -20.98 24.67
C TRP A 88 2.61 -19.99 24.90
N TYR A 89 3.82 -20.40 24.54
CA TYR A 89 4.91 -19.48 24.22
C TYR A 89 4.68 -18.96 22.81
N ALA A 90 4.82 -17.64 22.64
CA ALA A 90 4.57 -16.97 21.37
C ALA A 90 5.80 -16.13 20.98
N TRP A 91 6.11 -16.10 19.69
CA TRP A 91 7.16 -15.31 19.09
C TRP A 91 6.60 -14.55 17.90
N THR A 92 6.71 -13.23 17.95
CA THR A 92 6.11 -12.35 16.96
C THR A 92 7.18 -11.63 16.17
N TYR A 93 7.05 -11.67 14.85
CA TYR A 93 7.87 -10.92 13.90
C TYR A 93 6.96 -10.01 13.07
N THR A 94 7.26 -8.71 13.04
CA THR A 94 6.52 -7.73 12.23
C THR A 94 7.38 -7.29 11.05
N THR A 95 6.85 -7.45 9.84
CA THR A 95 7.56 -7.10 8.60
C THR A 95 7.67 -5.59 8.41
N SER A 96 8.58 -5.15 7.54
CA SER A 96 8.38 -3.89 6.81
C SER A 96 7.18 -4.01 5.86
N PRO A 97 6.61 -2.89 5.37
CA PRO A 97 5.58 -2.93 4.33
C PRO A 97 5.99 -3.83 3.16
N LEU A 98 5.12 -4.75 2.76
CA LEU A 98 5.40 -5.68 1.66
C LEU A 98 5.53 -4.92 0.34
N SER A 99 6.50 -5.31 -0.48
CA SER A 99 6.76 -4.68 -1.79
C SER A 99 6.45 -5.58 -2.98
N GLU A 100 6.30 -6.88 -2.77
CA GLU A 100 6.14 -7.87 -3.84
C GLU A 100 4.77 -8.53 -3.82
N VAL A 101 4.24 -8.83 -5.01
CA VAL A 101 3.02 -9.61 -5.20
C VAL A 101 3.40 -11.07 -5.35
N GLY A 102 2.63 -11.95 -4.71
CA GLY A 102 2.80 -13.41 -4.80
C GLY A 102 3.07 -14.06 -3.45
N THR A 103 3.42 -15.35 -3.53
CA THR A 103 3.60 -16.20 -2.36
C THR A 103 4.89 -15.87 -1.62
N HIS A 104 4.75 -15.53 -0.34
CA HIS A 104 5.84 -15.39 0.61
C HIS A 104 5.95 -16.67 1.45
N GLU A 105 7.17 -17.06 1.78
CA GLU A 105 7.47 -18.23 2.60
C GLU A 105 7.97 -17.78 3.97
N ILE A 106 7.31 -18.24 5.03
CA ILE A 106 7.71 -18.07 6.42
C ILE A 106 8.54 -19.30 6.80
N MET A 107 9.74 -19.06 7.30
CA MET A 107 10.63 -20.07 7.85
C MET A 107 10.87 -19.75 9.33
N PHE A 108 10.44 -20.65 10.20
CA PHE A 108 10.74 -20.63 11.62
C PHE A 108 11.81 -21.67 11.92
N SER A 109 12.82 -21.29 12.69
CA SER A 109 13.77 -22.22 13.29
C SER A 109 14.06 -21.87 14.75
N ALA A 110 14.26 -22.89 15.58
CA ALA A 110 14.57 -22.74 17.00
C ALA A 110 15.29 -23.97 17.56
N ALA A 111 15.97 -23.81 18.70
CA ALA A 111 16.60 -24.89 19.48
C ALA A 111 17.54 -25.83 18.70
N GLY A 112 17.98 -25.46 17.50
CA GLY A 112 18.92 -26.20 16.66
C GLY A 112 18.29 -27.20 15.69
N ASP A 113 17.11 -27.75 15.99
CA ASP A 113 16.46 -28.81 15.21
C ASP A 113 14.94 -28.61 15.00
N VAL A 114 14.32 -27.61 15.64
CA VAL A 114 12.89 -27.32 15.47
C VAL A 114 12.71 -26.39 14.28
N GLU A 115 12.03 -26.87 13.24
CA GLU A 115 11.71 -26.08 12.05
C GLU A 115 10.21 -26.14 11.76
N ALA A 116 9.67 -25.01 11.28
CA ALA A 116 8.31 -24.95 10.75
C ALA A 116 8.27 -23.99 9.56
N THR A 117 7.43 -24.30 8.57
CA THR A 117 7.20 -23.44 7.42
C THR A 117 5.73 -23.18 7.20
N ALA A 118 5.43 -21.99 6.70
CA ALA A 118 4.10 -21.58 6.28
C ALA A 118 4.23 -20.64 5.09
N THR A 119 3.13 -20.40 4.39
CA THR A 119 3.10 -19.44 3.28
C THR A 119 1.92 -18.50 3.42
N PHE A 120 2.04 -17.34 2.80
CA PHE A 120 0.91 -16.43 2.58
C PHE A 120 1.03 -15.77 1.22
N ASP A 121 -0.11 -15.46 0.60
CA ASP A 121 -0.16 -14.78 -0.69
C ASP A 121 -0.36 -13.27 -0.48
N CYS A 122 0.56 -12.47 -1.02
CA CYS A 122 0.44 -11.02 -1.07
C CYS A 122 -0.22 -10.60 -2.38
N ALA A 123 -1.39 -9.96 -2.30
CA ALA A 123 -2.09 -9.43 -3.47
C ALA A 123 -1.55 -8.04 -3.86
N PRO A 124 -1.82 -7.55 -5.08
CA PRO A 124 -1.53 -6.17 -5.44
C PRO A 124 -2.17 -5.17 -4.45
N GLY A 125 -1.44 -4.10 -4.14
CA GLY A 125 -1.97 -2.96 -3.39
C GLY A 125 -3.18 -2.36 -4.11
N ALA A 126 -4.02 -1.63 -3.37
CA ALA A 126 -5.10 -0.88 -4.00
C ALA A 126 -4.50 0.10 -5.03
N PRO A 127 -5.04 0.17 -6.25
CA PRO A 127 -4.60 1.20 -7.19
C PRO A 127 -4.85 2.58 -6.55
N PRO A 128 -4.00 3.58 -6.85
CA PRO A 128 -4.22 4.93 -6.35
C PRO A 128 -5.64 5.39 -6.75
N PRO A 129 -6.32 6.16 -5.88
CA PRO A 129 -7.64 6.69 -6.20
C PRO A 129 -7.64 7.42 -7.55
N ARG A 130 -8.67 7.17 -8.37
CA ARG A 130 -8.82 7.87 -9.65
C ARG A 130 -9.13 9.35 -9.38
N GLY A 131 -8.55 10.22 -10.20
CA GLY A 131 -8.83 11.66 -10.13
C GLY A 131 -7.95 12.45 -9.16
N LEU A 132 -7.00 11.81 -8.47
CA LEU A 132 -5.98 12.53 -7.72
C LEU A 132 -5.06 13.31 -8.68
N PRO A 133 -4.72 14.57 -8.37
CA PRO A 133 -3.75 15.31 -9.14
C PRO A 133 -2.34 14.73 -8.93
N ARG A 134 -1.48 14.80 -9.96
CA ARG A 134 -0.06 14.42 -9.83
C ARG A 134 0.67 15.26 -8.76
N ALA A 135 0.30 16.53 -8.66
CA ALA A 135 0.79 17.48 -7.66
C ALA A 135 -0.34 18.47 -7.35
N GLN A 136 -0.44 18.94 -6.11
CA GLN A 136 -1.39 19.99 -5.75
C GLN A 136 -1.03 21.31 -6.43
N TYR A 137 -2.05 22.03 -6.89
CA TYR A 137 -1.93 23.36 -7.48
C TYR A 137 -3.25 24.12 -7.36
N GLU A 138 -3.19 25.44 -7.43
CA GLU A 138 -4.39 26.27 -7.53
C GLU A 138 -4.94 26.23 -8.95
N ARG A 139 -6.22 25.87 -9.10
CA ARG A 139 -6.90 25.91 -10.39
C ARG A 139 -7.99 26.96 -10.39
N THR A 140 -7.92 27.89 -11.34
CA THR A 140 -9.02 28.78 -11.69
C THR A 140 -9.64 28.37 -13.02
N TYR A 141 -10.97 28.25 -13.03
CA TYR A 141 -11.79 27.93 -14.19
C TYR A 141 -12.71 29.12 -14.51
N VAL A 142 -12.64 29.65 -15.73
CA VAL A 142 -13.56 30.67 -16.22
C VAL A 142 -14.74 29.96 -16.90
N LEU A 143 -15.88 30.00 -16.24
CA LEU A 143 -17.11 29.32 -16.65
C LEU A 143 -17.97 30.27 -17.48
N LEU A 144 -18.05 30.00 -18.79
CA LEU A 144 -18.87 30.74 -19.74
C LEU A 144 -20.34 30.28 -19.68
N PRO A 145 -21.31 31.20 -19.91
CA PRO A 145 -22.72 30.84 -19.92
C PRO A 145 -23.10 29.95 -21.12
N PRO A 146 -24.23 29.23 -21.07
CA PRO A 146 -24.61 28.27 -22.12
C PRO A 146 -24.81 28.86 -23.52
N ASP A 147 -25.09 30.17 -23.61
CA ASP A 147 -25.28 30.91 -24.85
C ASP A 147 -24.00 31.62 -25.34
N ALA A 148 -22.86 31.45 -24.64
CA ALA A 148 -21.60 32.05 -25.04
C ALA A 148 -21.08 31.45 -26.36
N ASP A 149 -20.70 32.32 -27.28
CA ASP A 149 -20.04 31.96 -28.53
C ASP A 149 -18.51 32.07 -28.44
N ALA A 150 -17.85 31.91 -29.59
CA ALA A 150 -16.39 32.00 -29.68
C ALA A 150 -15.83 33.36 -29.27
N ALA A 151 -16.57 34.46 -29.44
CA ALA A 151 -16.10 35.79 -29.07
C ALA A 151 -15.94 35.91 -27.54
N TRP A 152 -16.86 35.32 -26.78
CA TRP A 152 -16.75 35.24 -25.32
C TRP A 152 -15.55 34.41 -24.87
N ALA A 153 -15.27 33.28 -25.52
CA ALA A 153 -14.07 32.49 -25.21
C ALA A 153 -12.77 33.25 -25.52
N LEU A 154 -12.71 33.95 -26.67
CA LEU A 154 -11.56 34.78 -27.04
C LEU A 154 -11.35 35.94 -26.06
N ALA A 155 -12.42 36.58 -25.59
CA ALA A 155 -12.32 37.61 -24.55
C ALA A 155 -11.68 37.11 -23.26
N VAL A 156 -11.94 35.86 -22.87
CA VAL A 156 -11.26 35.23 -21.73
C VAL A 156 -9.78 35.02 -22.05
N VAL A 157 -9.46 34.50 -23.24
CA VAL A 157 -8.06 34.32 -23.67
C VAL A 157 -7.30 35.65 -23.59
N ASP A 158 -7.83 36.70 -24.20
CA ASP A 158 -7.22 38.03 -24.22
C ASP A 158 -7.17 38.70 -22.83
N GLY A 159 -8.07 38.30 -21.93
CA GLY A 159 -8.19 38.83 -20.58
C GLY A 159 -7.17 38.23 -19.60
N VAL A 160 -6.95 36.90 -19.65
CA VAL A 160 -6.19 36.20 -18.60
C VAL A 160 -5.09 35.25 -19.10
N TRP A 161 -5.05 34.87 -20.38
CA TRP A 161 -4.20 33.76 -20.81
C TRP A 161 -2.71 34.02 -20.58
N ASP A 162 -2.20 35.17 -21.02
CA ASP A 162 -0.78 35.47 -20.92
C ASP A 162 -0.27 35.56 -19.49
N ARG A 163 -1.11 36.01 -18.56
CA ARG A 163 -0.75 36.22 -17.15
C ARG A 163 -1.03 35.01 -16.27
N HIS A 164 -2.16 34.34 -16.49
CA HIS A 164 -2.70 33.37 -15.54
C HIS A 164 -2.96 31.97 -16.11
N ARG A 165 -3.11 31.83 -17.43
CA ARG A 165 -3.36 30.52 -18.08
C ARG A 165 -4.56 29.76 -17.49
N TYR A 166 -5.61 30.48 -17.10
CA TYR A 166 -6.82 29.87 -16.55
C TYR A 166 -7.50 28.92 -17.54
N THR A 167 -8.18 27.92 -17.01
CA THR A 167 -8.98 26.99 -17.81
C THR A 167 -10.27 27.68 -18.25
N ILE A 168 -10.72 27.44 -19.49
CA ILE A 168 -11.91 28.06 -20.07
C ILE A 168 -12.86 26.95 -20.49
N GLY A 169 -14.13 27.08 -20.15
CA GLY A 169 -15.17 26.19 -20.71
C GLY A 169 -16.56 26.52 -20.21
N SER A 170 -17.52 25.65 -20.49
CA SER A 170 -18.97 25.88 -20.33
C SER A 170 -19.68 24.79 -19.53
N SER A 171 -18.93 23.95 -18.80
CA SER A 171 -19.48 22.87 -17.96
C SER A 171 -19.28 23.23 -16.49
N ALA A 172 -20.39 23.38 -15.75
CA ALA A 172 -20.34 23.67 -14.32
C ALA A 172 -19.68 22.52 -13.53
N ASP A 173 -19.93 21.28 -13.93
CA ASP A 173 -19.30 20.10 -13.32
C ASP A 173 -17.78 20.09 -13.53
N ASP A 174 -17.31 20.37 -14.74
CA ASP A 174 -15.86 20.42 -15.04
C ASP A 174 -15.16 21.56 -14.27
N ALA A 175 -15.87 22.66 -14.03
CA ALA A 175 -15.35 23.77 -13.25
C ALA A 175 -15.10 23.37 -11.77
N GLY A 176 -15.99 22.55 -11.21
CA GLY A 176 -15.97 22.15 -9.79
C GLY A 176 -15.18 20.88 -9.47
N ILE A 177 -15.05 19.94 -10.40
CA ILE A 177 -14.49 18.60 -10.14
C ILE A 177 -12.99 18.58 -9.85
N GLY A 178 -12.52 17.63 -9.04
CA GLY A 178 -11.11 17.32 -8.83
C GLY A 178 -10.69 17.44 -7.36
N ASP A 179 -9.74 16.61 -6.96
CA ASP A 179 -9.20 16.59 -5.60
C ASP A 179 -8.04 17.60 -5.44
N LEU A 180 -8.38 18.88 -5.61
CA LEU A 180 -7.46 20.01 -5.47
C LEU A 180 -7.83 20.83 -4.24
N ASP A 181 -6.82 21.22 -3.47
CA ASP A 181 -6.97 22.03 -2.26
C ASP A 181 -7.57 23.40 -2.55
N ALA A 182 -7.21 24.00 -3.70
CA ALA A 182 -7.67 25.31 -4.14
C ALA A 182 -8.30 25.24 -5.53
N ARG A 183 -9.64 25.32 -5.55
CA ARG A 183 -10.45 25.35 -6.78
C ARG A 183 -11.25 26.65 -6.81
N ARG A 184 -11.04 27.46 -7.83
CA ARG A 184 -11.75 28.72 -8.05
C ARG A 184 -12.53 28.69 -9.35
N VAL A 185 -13.77 29.16 -9.31
CA VAL A 185 -14.63 29.33 -10.48
C VAL A 185 -14.99 30.80 -10.64
N ILE A 186 -14.66 31.37 -11.79
CA ILE A 186 -15.11 32.68 -12.24
C ILE A 186 -16.30 32.44 -13.18
N ALA A 187 -17.51 32.57 -12.66
CA ALA A 187 -18.74 32.43 -13.43
C ALA A 187 -19.06 33.73 -14.17
N VAL A 188 -19.01 33.68 -15.50
CA VAL A 188 -19.38 34.80 -16.37
C VAL A 188 -20.89 34.79 -16.59
N ASN A 189 -21.53 35.93 -16.36
CA ASN A 189 -22.97 36.13 -16.53
C ASN A 189 -23.80 34.99 -15.91
N PRO A 190 -23.65 34.69 -14.60
CA PRO A 190 -24.31 33.55 -13.96
C PRO A 190 -25.84 33.60 -14.08
N GLY A 191 -26.44 34.78 -14.22
CA GLY A 191 -27.88 34.92 -14.46
C GLY A 191 -28.39 34.30 -15.78
N LYS A 192 -27.50 33.92 -16.70
CA LYS A 192 -27.83 33.20 -17.93
C LYS A 192 -27.91 31.67 -17.75
N TRP A 193 -27.56 31.17 -16.57
CA TRP A 193 -27.73 29.75 -16.25
C TRP A 193 -29.16 29.47 -15.76
N PRO A 194 -29.70 28.26 -16.03
CA PRO A 194 -31.07 27.92 -15.63
C PRO A 194 -31.24 27.74 -14.11
N SER A 195 -30.15 27.68 -13.35
CA SER A 195 -30.12 27.48 -11.91
C SER A 195 -29.09 28.40 -11.23
N ASP A 196 -29.22 28.56 -9.92
CA ASP A 196 -28.26 29.30 -9.10
C ASP A 196 -26.93 28.52 -9.02
N LEU A 197 -25.94 28.99 -9.79
CA LEU A 197 -24.60 28.39 -9.79
C LEU A 197 -23.91 28.44 -8.43
N ARG A 198 -24.12 29.49 -7.63
CA ARG A 198 -23.49 29.57 -6.30
C ARG A 198 -24.06 28.49 -5.38
N ALA A 199 -25.37 28.28 -5.41
CA ALA A 199 -26.01 27.20 -4.68
C ALA A 199 -25.54 25.83 -5.19
N PHE A 200 -25.46 25.65 -6.51
CA PHE A 200 -24.96 24.43 -7.15
C PHE A 200 -23.55 24.06 -6.69
N PHE A 201 -22.58 24.98 -6.77
CA PHE A 201 -21.21 24.68 -6.32
C PHE A 201 -21.14 24.40 -4.82
N LYS A 202 -21.94 25.07 -4.01
CA LYS A 202 -22.00 24.80 -2.56
C LYS A 202 -22.51 23.40 -2.25
N GLU A 203 -23.48 22.90 -3.01
CA GLU A 203 -24.09 21.59 -2.81
C GLU A 203 -23.23 20.45 -3.36
N TYR A 204 -22.78 20.56 -4.61
CA TYR A 204 -22.14 19.45 -5.33
C TYR A 204 -20.60 19.50 -5.30
N TYR A 205 -20.02 20.68 -5.10
CA TYR A 205 -18.57 20.89 -5.17
C TYR A 205 -18.06 21.75 -4.00
N PRO A 206 -18.26 21.30 -2.74
CA PRO A 206 -17.85 22.07 -1.57
C PRO A 206 -16.35 22.39 -1.61
N GLY A 207 -16.00 23.59 -1.14
CA GLY A 207 -14.64 24.12 -1.16
C GLY A 207 -14.27 24.91 -2.42
N VAL A 208 -15.14 24.95 -3.45
CA VAL A 208 -14.93 25.84 -4.60
C VAL A 208 -15.10 27.31 -4.17
N GLU A 209 -14.08 28.13 -4.43
CA GLU A 209 -14.18 29.58 -4.38
C GLU A 209 -14.97 30.08 -5.59
N TYR A 210 -16.15 30.64 -5.34
CA TYR A 210 -17.04 31.13 -6.39
C TYR A 210 -16.98 32.66 -6.51
N VAL A 211 -16.63 33.14 -7.71
CA VAL A 211 -16.60 34.54 -8.10
C VAL A 211 -17.52 34.76 -9.31
N ALA A 212 -18.41 35.74 -9.23
CA ALA A 212 -19.28 36.10 -10.35
C ALA A 212 -18.76 37.35 -11.06
N ILE A 213 -18.81 37.35 -12.39
CA ILE A 213 -18.55 38.52 -13.23
C ILE A 213 -19.73 38.70 -14.18
N GLU A 214 -20.38 39.85 -14.10
CA GLU A 214 -21.34 40.28 -15.13
C GLU A 214 -20.59 41.08 -16.20
N ALA A 215 -20.91 40.88 -17.47
CA ALA A 215 -20.43 41.67 -18.59
C ALA A 215 -21.48 41.63 -19.71
N GLU A 216 -21.78 42.76 -20.33
CA GLU A 216 -22.74 42.86 -21.43
C GLU A 216 -22.11 42.46 -22.76
N THR A 217 -20.78 42.61 -22.89
CA THR A 217 -20.03 42.35 -24.13
C THR A 217 -18.73 41.58 -23.87
N PRO A 218 -18.18 40.87 -24.90
CA PRO A 218 -16.86 40.25 -24.80
C PRO A 218 -15.73 41.25 -24.48
N ASP A 219 -15.77 42.45 -25.03
CA ASP A 219 -14.77 43.49 -24.74
C ASP A 219 -14.80 43.91 -23.27
N GLU A 220 -15.99 44.08 -22.71
CA GLU A 220 -16.15 44.39 -21.28
C GLU A 220 -15.64 43.25 -20.40
N LEU A 221 -15.92 41.98 -20.77
CA LEU A 221 -15.38 40.83 -20.06
C LEU A 221 -13.85 40.84 -20.06
N THR A 222 -13.23 41.12 -21.21
CA THR A 222 -11.77 41.24 -21.34
C THR A 222 -11.21 42.26 -20.36
N GLN A 223 -11.82 43.46 -20.28
CA GLN A 223 -11.36 44.51 -19.37
C GLN A 223 -11.52 44.12 -17.90
N LYS A 224 -12.64 43.51 -17.53
CA LYS A 224 -12.89 43.05 -16.16
C LYS A 224 -11.91 41.97 -15.73
N LEU A 225 -11.62 41.03 -16.62
CA LEU A 225 -10.66 39.96 -16.36
C LEU A 225 -9.21 40.46 -16.20
N LYS A 226 -8.82 41.51 -16.94
CA LYS A 226 -7.48 42.13 -16.81
C LYS A 226 -7.24 42.83 -15.46
N GLN A 227 -8.31 43.08 -14.70
CA GLN A 227 -8.24 43.76 -13.40
C GLN A 227 -8.18 42.79 -12.21
N LEU A 228 -8.25 41.48 -12.47
CA LEU A 228 -8.06 40.43 -11.46
C LEU A 228 -6.57 40.25 -11.10
#